data_AF-A0A8T5MZU3-F1
#
_entry.id   AF-A0A8T5MZU3-F1
#
_cell.length_a   1.000
_cell.length_b   1.000
_cell.length_c   1.000
_cell.angle_alpha   90.00
_cell.angle_beta   90.00
_cell.angle_gamma   90.00
#
_symmetry.space_group_name_H-M   'P 1'
#
loop_
_entity.id
_entity.type
_entity.pdbx_description
1 polymer ?
#
loop_
_entity_poly.entity_id
_entity_poly.type
_entity_poly.pdbx_seq_one_letter_code
_entity_poly.pdbx_strand_id
1 'polypeptide(L)'
;QILIQMQCPDATHVAGFRTWQSMGRSIRKGSTGIRILAPMIYKRKKEPKKEDENSDPLEIEKEFVRYFRPVCVLDIQQTMGDKPVPKPNIKITGDTHQKLLQPILDSTRLGSLP
;
A
#
# COMPACT_ATOMS: atom_id res chain seq x y z
N GLN A 1 -3.13 -0.64 -9.11
CA GLN A 1 -1.73 -0.63 -9.58
C GLN A 1 -1.41 0.51 -10.57
N ILE A 2 -2.40 1.30 -11.01
CA ILE A 2 -2.23 2.36 -12.03
C ILE A 2 -1.08 3.34 -11.71
N LEU A 3 -1.06 3.93 -10.50
CA LEU A 3 -0.01 4.90 -10.14
C LEU A 3 1.42 4.34 -10.20
N ILE A 4 1.57 3.05 -9.89
CA ILE A 4 2.86 2.36 -9.96
C ILE A 4 3.24 2.17 -11.42
N GLN A 5 2.32 1.58 -12.21
CA GLN A 5 2.54 1.26 -13.62
C GLN A 5 2.89 2.49 -14.47
N MET A 6 2.29 3.65 -14.17
CA MET A 6 2.56 4.90 -14.88
C MET A 6 3.97 5.47 -14.62
N GLN A 7 4.56 5.19 -13.45
CA GLN A 7 5.88 5.68 -13.06
C GLN A 7 6.99 4.63 -13.27
N CYS A 8 6.64 3.35 -13.19
CA CYS A 8 7.54 2.22 -13.36
C CYS A 8 6.74 1.05 -13.99
N PRO A 9 6.70 0.97 -15.33
CA PRO A 9 5.92 -0.05 -16.05
C PRO A 9 6.39 -1.49 -15.78
N ASP A 10 7.68 -1.67 -15.49
CA ASP A 10 8.25 -3.00 -15.26
C ASP A 10 8.22 -3.42 -13.78
N ALA A 11 7.47 -2.71 -12.94
CA ALA A 11 7.38 -3.01 -11.52
C ALA A 11 6.72 -4.38 -11.28
N THR A 12 7.40 -5.24 -10.52
CA THR A 12 6.92 -6.60 -10.21
C THR A 12 6.61 -6.80 -8.74
N HIS A 13 7.42 -6.24 -7.85
CA HIS A 13 7.24 -6.35 -6.40
C HIS A 13 7.61 -5.02 -5.79
N VAL A 14 6.64 -4.38 -5.14
CA VAL A 14 6.79 -3.03 -4.61
C VAL A 14 6.58 -3.03 -3.11
N ALA A 15 7.49 -2.39 -2.38
CA ALA A 15 7.38 -2.23 -0.94
C ALA A 15 8.00 -0.91 -0.45
N GLY A 16 7.69 -0.53 0.79
CA GLY A 16 8.33 0.60 1.45
C GLY A 16 9.76 0.28 1.87
N PHE A 17 10.58 1.32 2.08
CA PHE A 17 11.98 1.21 2.51
C PHE A 17 12.18 0.23 3.68
N ARG A 18 11.41 0.42 4.76
CA ARG A 18 11.53 -0.39 5.98
C ARG A 18 11.19 -1.86 5.74
N THR A 19 10.23 -2.13 4.86
CA THR A 19 9.86 -3.48 4.46
C THR A 19 10.98 -4.15 3.68
N TRP A 20 11.64 -3.44 2.77
CA TRP A 20 12.83 -3.97 2.08
C TRP A 20 13.98 -4.25 3.06
N GLN A 21 14.22 -3.34 3.99
CA GLN A 21 15.23 -3.51 5.02
C GLN A 21 14.93 -4.73 5.92
N SER A 22 13.68 -4.93 6.34
CA SER A 22 13.30 -6.10 7.15
C SER A 22 13.40 -7.43 6.38
N MET A 23 13.29 -7.38 5.05
CA MET A 23 13.57 -8.52 4.16
C MET A 23 15.07 -8.74 3.91
N GLY A 24 15.95 -7.93 4.53
CA GLY A 24 17.40 -8.02 4.36
C GLY A 24 17.89 -7.53 3.00
N ARG A 25 17.17 -6.56 2.40
CA ARG A 25 17.53 -5.93 1.13
C ARG A 25 17.86 -4.46 1.35
N SER A 26 18.87 -3.98 0.65
CA SER A 26 19.30 -2.58 0.63
C SER A 26 18.92 -1.92 -0.70
N ILE A 27 18.64 -0.63 -0.71
CA ILE A 27 18.29 0.07 -1.95
C ILE A 27 19.56 0.48 -2.69
N ARG A 28 19.54 0.37 -4.02
CA ARG A 28 20.63 0.81 -4.90
C ARG A 28 20.75 2.34 -4.84
N LYS A 29 21.98 2.85 -4.72
CA LYS A 29 22.24 4.29 -4.75
C LYS A 29 21.73 4.89 -6.07
N GLY A 30 21.05 6.02 -5.98
CA GLY A 30 20.45 6.70 -7.15
C GLY A 30 19.07 6.19 -7.58
N SER A 31 18.46 5.27 -6.83
CA SER A 31 17.10 4.80 -7.13
C SER A 31 16.05 5.89 -6.90
N THR A 32 15.17 6.11 -7.89
CA THR A 32 14.03 7.02 -7.78
C THR A 32 12.81 6.25 -7.25
N GLY A 33 12.22 6.73 -6.16
CA GLY A 33 11.04 6.10 -5.57
C GLY A 33 9.74 6.39 -6.33
N ILE A 34 8.81 5.44 -6.29
CA ILE A 34 7.49 5.50 -6.90
C ILE A 34 6.51 6.12 -5.90
N ARG A 35 5.75 7.14 -6.31
CA ARG A 35 4.77 7.81 -5.43
C ARG A 35 3.40 7.15 -5.55
N ILE A 36 2.85 6.70 -4.43
CA ILE A 36 1.50 6.13 -4.35
C ILE A 36 0.66 6.84 -3.30
N LEU A 37 -0.67 6.76 -3.43
CA LEU A 37 -1.59 7.15 -2.38
C LEU A 37 -1.80 5.96 -1.45
N ALA A 38 -1.40 6.11 -0.18
CA ALA A 38 -1.60 5.08 0.84
C ALA A 38 -2.68 5.53 1.85
N PRO A 39 -3.59 4.61 2.24
CA PRO A 39 -4.60 4.90 3.25
C PRO A 39 -3.95 5.05 4.63
N MET A 40 -4.43 6.04 5.38
CA MET A 40 -3.99 6.35 6.73
C MET A 40 -5.19 6.44 7.65
N ILE A 41 -5.03 5.89 8.85
CA ILE A 41 -6.03 5.92 9.91
C ILE A 41 -5.41 6.70 11.08
N TYR A 42 -6.03 7.82 11.44
CA TYR A 42 -5.62 8.61 12.60
C TYR A 42 -6.72 8.64 13.66
N LYS A 43 -6.33 8.42 14.92
CA LYS A 43 -7.23 8.48 16.08
C LYS A 43 -7.32 9.92 16.57
N ARG A 44 -8.47 10.56 16.40
CA ARG A 44 -8.75 11.87 16.97
C ARG A 44 -9.50 11.67 18.29
N LYS A 45 -9.00 12.28 19.37
CA LYS A 45 -9.78 12.43 20.60
C LYS A 45 -10.70 13.63 20.40
N LYS A 46 -12.02 13.45 20.51
CA LYS A 46 -12.92 14.58 20.70
C LYS A 46 -12.67 15.15 22.10
N GLU A 47 -12.67 16.47 22.21
CA GLU A 47 -12.73 17.13 23.52
C GLU A 47 -14.09 16.81 24.14
N PRO A 48 -14.16 16.49 25.45
CA PRO A 48 -15.43 16.27 26.11
C PRO A 48 -16.24 17.55 26.05
N LYS A 49 -17.47 17.46 25.53
CA LYS A 49 -18.46 18.53 25.75
C LYS A 49 -18.70 18.61 27.25
N LYS A 50 -18.39 19.76 27.85
CA LYS A 50 -18.80 20.07 29.22
C LYS A 50 -20.30 20.35 29.19
N GLU A 51 -21.11 19.32 29.43
CA GLU A 51 -22.53 19.50 29.79
C GLU A 51 -22.67 19.05 31.24
N ASP A 52 -22.85 20.05 32.10
CA ASP A 52 -23.35 20.08 33.48
C ASP A 52 -22.68 19.22 34.57
N GLU A 53 -22.48 19.84 35.73
CA GLU A 53 -21.73 19.38 36.93
C GLU A 53 -22.31 18.13 37.65
N ASN A 54 -23.13 17.30 37.00
CA ASN A 54 -23.82 16.21 37.70
C ASN A 54 -24.05 14.92 36.89
N SER A 55 -23.23 14.62 35.89
CA SER A 55 -23.34 13.36 35.13
C SER A 55 -22.06 12.50 35.19
N ASP A 56 -22.26 11.19 35.29
CA ASP A 56 -21.24 10.12 35.36
C ASP A 56 -20.15 10.24 34.28
N PRO A 57 -18.97 9.59 34.45
CA PRO A 57 -17.81 9.79 33.57
C PRO A 57 -18.15 9.61 32.09
N LEU A 58 -18.17 10.73 31.35
CA LEU A 58 -18.43 10.79 29.91
C LEU A 58 -17.52 9.83 29.14
N GLU A 59 -18.14 8.88 28.45
CA GLU A 59 -17.48 7.91 27.59
C GLU A 59 -16.75 8.64 26.45
N ILE A 60 -15.42 8.52 26.39
CA ILE A 60 -14.60 9.22 25.39
C ILE A 60 -14.83 8.56 24.01
N GLU A 61 -15.72 9.13 23.20
CA GLU A 61 -15.88 8.76 21.78
C GLU A 61 -14.54 8.93 21.04
N LYS A 62 -13.98 7.81 20.55
CA LYS A 62 -12.78 7.80 19.69
C LYS A 62 -13.21 7.90 18.23
N GLU A 63 -12.92 9.03 17.60
CA GLU A 63 -13.18 9.21 16.16
C GLU A 63 -11.97 8.73 15.34
N PHE A 64 -12.22 7.92 14.31
CA PHE A 64 -11.20 7.43 13.39
C PHE A 64 -11.30 8.18 12.06
N VAL A 65 -10.34 9.06 11.78
CA VAL A 65 -10.26 9.78 10.50
C VAL A 65 -9.47 8.94 9.50
N ARG A 66 -10.04 8.73 8.32
CA ARG A 66 -9.39 8.05 7.20
C ARG A 66 -9.03 9.04 6.11
N TYR A 67 -7.79 9.05 5.67
CA TYR A 67 -7.32 9.89 4.57
C TYR A 67 -6.24 9.17 3.78
N PHE A 68 -5.94 9.65 2.58
CA PHE A 68 -4.82 9.15 1.80
C PHE A 68 -3.68 10.15 1.84
N ARG A 69 -2.44 9.67 1.95
CA ARG A 69 -1.25 10.51 1.79
C ARG A 69 -0.34 9.95 0.70
N PRO A 70 0.37 10.82 -0.04
CA PRO A 70 1.41 10.38 -0.94
C PRO A 70 2.57 9.77 -0.14
N VAL A 71 2.91 8.53 -0.42
CA VAL A 71 4.07 7.82 0.14
C VAL A 71 4.99 7.33 -0.95
N CYS A 72 6.23 7.04 -0.58
CA CYS A 72 7.26 6.54 -1.45
C CYS A 72 7.42 5.02 -1.25
N VAL A 73 7.44 4.28 -2.36
CA VAL A 73 7.71 2.84 -2.42
C VAL A 73 8.74 2.56 -3.51
N LEU A 74 9.39 1.40 -3.46
CA LEU A 74 10.40 0.99 -4.45
C LEU A 74 10.10 -0.41 -4.98
N ASP A 75 10.44 -0.64 -6.24
CA ASP A 75 10.43 -1.96 -6.86
C ASP A 75 11.64 -2.81 -6.44
N ILE A 76 11.49 -4.13 -6.50
CA ILE A 76 12.54 -5.11 -6.19
C ILE A 76 13.81 -4.91 -7.02
N GLN A 77 13.72 -4.51 -8.29
CA GLN A 77 14.88 -4.28 -9.17
C GLN A 77 15.78 -3.15 -8.65
N GLN A 78 15.20 -2.22 -7.89
CA GLN A 78 15.88 -1.10 -7.25
C GLN A 78 16.59 -1.49 -5.94
N THR A 79 16.53 -2.77 -5.56
CA THR A 79 17.15 -3.29 -4.34
C THR A 79 18.24 -4.31 -4.63
N MET A 80 19.15 -4.48 -3.68
CA MET A 80 20.23 -5.45 -3.64
C MET A 80 20.07 -6.34 -2.41
N GLY A 81 20.38 -7.62 -2.56
CA GLY A 81 20.33 -8.61 -1.49
C GLY A 81 20.01 -9.99 -2.04
N ASP A 82 20.47 -11.03 -1.34
CA ASP A 82 20.42 -12.41 -1.82
C ASP A 82 19.18 -13.17 -1.31
N LYS A 83 18.46 -12.58 -0.35
CA LYS A 83 17.26 -13.20 0.21
C LYS A 83 16.11 -13.17 -0.81
N PRO A 84 15.48 -14.32 -1.09
CA PRO A 84 14.32 -14.38 -1.97
C PRO A 84 13.14 -13.67 -1.33
N VAL A 85 12.40 -12.90 -2.13
CA VAL A 85 11.19 -12.21 -1.67
C VAL A 85 10.04 -13.21 -1.65
N PRO A 86 9.26 -13.30 -0.56
CA PRO A 86 8.13 -14.23 -0.49
C PRO A 86 7.10 -13.86 -1.55
N LYS A 87 6.71 -14.85 -2.37
CA LYS A 87 5.67 -14.67 -3.39
C LYS A 87 4.28 -14.68 -2.72
N PRO A 88 3.39 -13.73 -3.05
CA PRO A 88 2.02 -13.77 -2.54
C PRO A 88 1.32 -15.05 -3.03
N ASN A 89 0.56 -15.69 -2.15
CA ASN A 89 -0.24 -16.85 -2.53
C ASN A 89 -1.53 -16.36 -3.22
N ILE A 90 -1.53 -16.39 -4.55
CA ILE A 90 -2.66 -15.94 -5.40
C ILE A 90 -3.59 -17.11 -5.77
N LYS A 91 -3.49 -18.26 -5.09
CA LYS A 91 -4.40 -19.38 -5.34
C LYS A 91 -5.80 -19.00 -4.88
N ILE A 92 -6.66 -18.66 -5.83
CA ILE A 92 -8.07 -18.39 -5.55
C ILE A 92 -8.82 -19.74 -5.56
N THR A 93 -9.56 -20.03 -4.49
CA THR A 93 -10.35 -21.27 -4.34
C THR A 93 -11.83 -20.88 -4.17
N GLY A 94 -12.77 -21.58 -4.83
CA GLY A 94 -14.22 -21.33 -4.76
C GLY A 94 -14.87 -20.99 -6.12
N ASP A 95 -16.13 -20.53 -6.12
CA ASP A 95 -16.87 -20.01 -7.29
C ASP A 95 -16.25 -18.70 -7.78
N THR A 96 -15.08 -18.88 -8.41
CA THR A 96 -14.13 -17.81 -8.61
C THR A 96 -14.40 -17.17 -9.97
N HIS A 97 -14.48 -15.85 -10.00
CA HIS A 97 -14.42 -15.04 -11.22
C HIS A 97 -13.00 -15.09 -11.86
N GLN A 98 -12.39 -16.27 -11.95
CA GLN A 98 -11.04 -16.50 -12.49
C GLN A 98 -10.96 -16.02 -13.93
N LYS A 99 -12.08 -16.09 -14.66
CA LYS A 99 -12.27 -15.51 -16.00
C LYS A 99 -11.98 -14.01 -16.07
N LEU A 100 -12.07 -13.26 -14.96
CA LEU A 100 -11.78 -11.82 -14.92
C LEU A 100 -10.28 -11.51 -14.77
N LEU A 101 -9.44 -12.48 -14.35
CA LEU A 101 -8.01 -12.24 -14.16
C LEU A 101 -7.30 -11.89 -15.47
N GLN A 102 -7.56 -12.63 -16.55
CA GLN A 102 -6.92 -12.38 -17.85
C GLN A 102 -7.34 -11.02 -18.45
N PRO A 103 -8.63 -10.65 -18.52
CA PRO A 103 -9.07 -9.32 -18.95
C PRO A 103 -8.43 -8.17 -18.17
N ILE A 104 -8.27 -8.32 -16.85
CA ILE A 104 -7.61 -7.31 -16.02
C ILE A 104 -6.12 -7.20 -16.39
N LEU A 105 -5.41 -8.32 -16.52
CA LEU A 105 -3.99 -8.33 -16.91
C LEU A 105 -3.78 -7.71 -18.31
N ASP A 106 -4.63 -8.07 -19.27
CA ASP A 106 -4.54 -7.56 -20.65
C ASP A 106 -4.82 -6.06 -20.71
N SER A 107 -5.80 -5.56 -19.96
CA SER A 107 -6.10 -4.13 -19.88
C SER A 107 -4.96 -3.30 -19.28
N THR A 108 -4.13 -3.90 -18.42
CA THR A 108 -2.97 -3.20 -17.81
C THR A 108 -1.72 -3.17 -18.70
N ARG A 109 -1.68 -3.96 -19.79
CA ARG A 109 -0.54 -4.07 -20.72
C ARG A 109 -0.64 -3.18 -21.97
N LEU A 110 -1.66 -2.31 -22.05
CA LEU A 110 -1.93 -1.41 -23.19
C LEU A 110 -0.82 -0.37 -23.51
N GLY A 111 0.35 -0.45 -22.86
CA GLY A 111 1.51 0.41 -23.14
C GLY A 111 2.62 -0.20 -24.00
N SER A 112 2.55 -1.49 -24.35
CA SER A 112 3.51 -2.10 -25.28
C SER A 112 2.81 -2.53 -26.58
N LEU A 113 2.65 -1.60 -27.50
CA LEU A 113 2.52 -1.92 -28.92
C LEU A 113 3.86 -1.56 -29.60
N PRO A 114 4.30 -2.36 -30.59
CA PRO A 114 5.53 -2.12 -31.35
C PRO A 114 5.50 -0.82 -32.16
#